data_AF-A0A4V2VAA6-F1
#
_entry.id   AF-A0A4V2VAA6-F1
#
_cell.length_a   1.000
_cell.length_b   1.000
_cell.length_c   1.000
_cell.angle_alpha   90.00
_cell.angle_beta   90.00
_cell.angle_gamma   90.00
#
_symmetry.space_group_name_H-M   'P 1'
#
loop_
_entity.id
_entity.type
_entity.pdbx_description
1 polymer ?
#
loop_
_entity_poly.entity_id
_entity_poly.type
_entity_poly.pdbx_seq_one_letter_code
_entity_poly.pdbx_strand_id
1 'polypeptide(L)' 'MTDTHQPRLRDVPLTSEDLAICDMVLDELCAEFQLANDRSVVDHLASIIIELYRQGVREPEQLTLLAGATREKGD' A
#
# COMPACT_ATOMS: atom_id res chain seq x y z
N MET A 1 -18.20 1.99 -33.08
CA MET A 1 -17.87 1.20 -31.88
C MET A 1 -16.38 1.32 -31.65
N THR A 2 -15.97 2.26 -30.81
CA THR A 2 -14.57 2.35 -30.34
C THR A 2 -14.67 2.37 -28.82
N ASP A 3 -14.66 1.18 -28.23
CA ASP A 3 -14.49 1.03 -26.78
C ASP A 3 -13.01 1.24 -26.51
N THR A 4 -12.61 2.50 -26.31
CA THR A 4 -11.28 2.83 -25.80
C THR A 4 -11.32 2.51 -24.32
N HIS A 5 -11.10 1.24 -23.96
CA HIS A 5 -10.99 0.83 -22.56
C HIS A 5 -9.71 1.46 -21.98
N GLN A 6 -9.85 2.63 -21.37
CA GLN A 6 -8.77 3.19 -20.56
C GLN A 6 -8.51 2.21 -19.41
N PRO A 7 -7.27 1.73 -19.24
CA PRO A 7 -6.95 0.82 -18.15
C PRO A 7 -7.26 1.51 -16.84
N ARG A 8 -7.96 0.80 -15.95
CA ARG A 8 -8.19 1.32 -14.59
C ARG A 8 -6.84 1.40 -13.89
N LEU A 9 -6.65 2.40 -13.03
CA LEU A 9 -5.39 2.62 -12.32
C LEU A 9 -4.89 1.36 -11.60
N ARG A 10 -5.82 0.54 -11.10
CA ARG A 10 -5.56 -0.73 -10.42
C ARG A 10 -4.93 -1.80 -11.32
N ASP A 11 -5.23 -1.75 -12.62
CA ASP A 11 -4.78 -2.73 -13.62
C ASP A 11 -3.43 -2.32 -14.23
N VAL A 12 -2.93 -1.12 -13.93
CA VAL A 12 -1.61 -0.66 -14.34
C VAL A 12 -0.55 -1.28 -13.43
N PRO A 13 0.51 -1.91 -13.98
CA PRO A 13 1.62 -2.42 -13.18
C PRO A 13 2.29 -1.32 -12.38
N LEU A 14 2.70 -1.63 -11.15
CA LEU A 14 3.49 -0.70 -10.35
C LEU A 14 4.90 -0.56 -10.94
N THR A 15 5.36 0.68 -11.03
CA THR A 15 6.75 0.98 -11.37
C THR A 15 7.67 0.73 -10.17
N SER A 16 8.99 0.74 -10.39
CA SER A 16 9.94 0.68 -9.27
C SER A 16 9.84 1.89 -8.34
N GLU A 17 9.45 3.05 -8.86
CA GLU A 17 9.24 4.27 -8.07
C GLU A 17 7.98 4.14 -7.19
N ASP A 18 6.91 3.58 -7.75
CA ASP A 18 5.69 3.25 -7.01
C ASP A 18 5.99 2.28 -5.85
N LEU A 19 6.82 1.25 -6.11
CA LEU A 19 7.23 0.29 -5.10
C LEU A 19 8.11 0.91 -4.03
N ALA A 20 9.00 1.85 -4.39
CA ALA A 20 9.82 2.57 -3.41
C ALA A 20 8.97 3.42 -2.46
N ILE A 21 7.88 4.02 -2.95
CA ILE A 21 6.92 4.73 -2.10
C ILE A 21 6.20 3.75 -1.16
N CYS A 22 5.74 2.60 -1.67
CA CYS A 22 5.09 1.59 -0.85
C CYS A 22 6.01 1.03 0.25
N ASP A 23 7.28 0.81 -0.08
CA ASP A 23 8.32 0.31 0.83
C ASP A 23 8.63 1.32 1.94
N MET A 24 8.78 2.60 1.59
CA MET A 24 8.96 3.68 2.57
C MET A 24 7.82 3.74 3.59
N VAL A 25 6.57 3.64 3.14
CA VAL A 25 5.38 3.63 4.02
C VAL A 25 5.38 2.37 4.90
N LEU A 26 5.75 1.22 4.34
CA LEU A 26 5.84 -0.03 5.09
C LEU A 26 6.88 0.08 6.21
N ASP A 27 8.07 0.62 5.92
CA ASP A 27 9.14 0.83 6.90
C ASP A 27 8.71 1.76 8.04
N GLU A 28 8.02 2.87 7.71
CA GLU A 28 7.49 3.82 8.70
C GLU A 28 6.53 3.13 9.67
N LEU A 29 5.54 2.40 9.15
CA LEU A 29 4.57 1.69 9.96
C LEU A 29 5.23 0.55 10.75
N CYS A 30 6.18 -0.18 10.15
CA CYS A 30 6.90 -1.24 10.87
C CYS A 30 7.68 -0.69 12.07
N ALA A 31 8.26 0.51 11.94
CA ALA A 31 8.93 1.20 13.04
C ALA A 31 7.93 1.68 14.11
N GLU A 32 6.81 2.28 13.69
CA GLU A 32 5.76 2.78 14.59
C GLU A 32 5.16 1.66 15.46
N PHE A 33 4.88 0.50 14.84
CA PHE A 33 4.22 -0.62 15.50
C PHE A 33 5.19 -1.68 16.03
N GLN A 34 6.50 -1.46 15.92
CA GLN A 34 7.55 -2.37 16.42
C GLN A 34 7.43 -3.79 15.82
N LEU A 35 7.07 -3.89 14.54
CA LEU A 35 6.71 -5.14 13.85
C LEU A 35 7.90 -5.86 13.22
N ALA A 36 9.13 -5.41 13.43
CA ALA A 36 10.32 -5.87 12.71
C ALA A 36 10.56 -7.39 12.72
N ASN A 37 9.98 -8.12 13.68
CA ASN A 37 10.13 -9.58 13.81
C ASN A 37 8.87 -10.37 13.41
N ASP A 38 7.73 -9.72 13.15
CA ASP A 38 6.48 -10.40 12.75
C ASP A 38 6.28 -10.33 11.24
N ARG A 39 6.94 -11.26 10.55
CA ARG A 39 6.92 -11.33 9.08
C ARG A 39 5.51 -11.49 8.50
N SER A 40 4.60 -12.15 9.21
CA SER A 40 3.23 -12.34 8.74
C SER A 40 2.45 -11.02 8.77
N VAL A 41 2.63 -10.22 9.83
CA VAL A 41 1.99 -8.91 9.94
C VAL A 41 2.60 -7.93 8.93
N VAL A 42 3.91 -7.97 8.73
CA VAL A 42 4.61 -7.16 7.71
C VAL A 42 4.10 -7.49 6.30
N ASP A 43 4.02 -8.77 5.93
CA ASP A 43 3.51 -9.20 4.62
C ASP A 43 2.05 -8.77 4.41
N HIS A 44 1.22 -8.84 5.45
CA HIS A 44 -0.17 -8.39 5.40
C HIS A 44 -0.27 -6.87 5.18
N LEU A 45 0.55 -6.10 5.91
CA LEU A 45 0.58 -4.64 5.81
C LEU A 45 1.06 -4.19 4.43
N ALA A 46 2.09 -4.83 3.88
CA ALA A 46 2.58 -4.58 2.52
C ALA A 46 1.47 -4.77 1.47
N SER A 47 0.65 -5.83 1.63
CA SER A 47 -0.49 -6.10 0.76
C SER A 47 -1.55 -4.99 0.82
N ILE A 48 -1.86 -4.49 2.02
CA ILE A 48 -2.79 -3.36 2.22
C ILE A 48 -2.27 -2.10 1.50
N ILE A 49 -0.99 -1.76 1.70
CA ILE A 49 -0.37 -0.57 1.10
C ILE A 49 -0.43 -0.65 -0.43
N ILE A 50 -0.04 -1.79 -1.02
CA ILE A 50 -0.07 -2.01 -2.47
C ILE A 50 -1.49 -1.87 -3.03
N GLU A 51 -2.48 -2.41 -2.34
CA GLU A 51 -3.86 -2.36 -2.80
C GLU A 51 -4.45 -0.94 -2.71
N LEU A 52 -4.17 -0.19 -1.64
CA LEU A 52 -4.52 1.23 -1.54
C LEU A 52 -3.85 2.07 -2.63
N TYR A 53 -2.57 1.80 -2.91
CA TYR A 53 -1.83 2.49 -3.96
C TYR A 53 -2.47 2.26 -5.34
N ARG A 54 -2.85 1.01 -5.63
CA ARG A 54 -3.57 0.63 -6.86
C ARG A 54 -4.96 1.24 -6.97
N GLN A 55 -5.61 1.54 -5.84
CA GLN A 55 -6.90 2.25 -5.80
C GLN A 55 -6.75 3.76 -6.02
N GLY A 56 -5.52 4.27 -6.06
CA GLY A 56 -5.20 5.66 -6.39
C GLY A 56 -4.79 6.53 -5.21
N VAL A 57 -4.55 5.94 -4.03
CA VAL A 57 -3.93 6.67 -2.92
C VAL A 57 -2.43 6.80 -3.22
N ARG A 58 -1.99 7.98 -3.66
CA ARG A 58 -0.60 8.21 -4.09
C ARG A 58 0.25 8.95 -3.06
N GLU A 59 -0.38 9.71 -2.17
CA GLU A 59 0.32 10.50 -1.16
C GLU A 59 0.79 9.58 0.00
N PRO A 60 2.10 9.56 0.33
CA PRO A 60 2.64 8.71 1.38
C PRO A 60 1.92 8.88 2.72
N GLU A 61 1.67 10.11 3.14
CA GLU A 61 0.98 10.40 4.42
C GLU A 61 -0.43 9.80 4.46
N GLN A 62 -1.17 9.81 3.34
CA GLN A 62 -2.50 9.20 3.27
C GLN A 62 -2.42 7.67 3.27
N LEU A 63 -1.40 7.10 2.61
CA LEU A 63 -1.16 5.65 2.63
C LEU A 63 -0.84 5.18 4.05
N THR A 64 0.06 5.86 4.77
CA THR A 64 0.40 5.58 6.16
C THR A 64 -0.85 5.59 7.04
N LEU A 65 -1.65 6.66 6.97
CA LEU A 65 -2.89 6.79 7.75
C LEU A 65 -3.90 5.66 7.46
N LEU A 66 -4.18 5.39 6.19
CA LEU A 66 -5.20 4.40 5.80
C LEU A 66 -4.75 2.96 6.05
N ALA A 67 -3.48 2.64 5.81
CA ALA A 67 -2.93 1.31 6.06
C ALA A 67 -2.86 1.02 7.57
N GLY A 68 -2.40 1.99 8.37
CA GLY A 68 -2.39 1.88 9.83
C GLY A 68 -3.79 1.61 10.40
N ALA A 69 -4.77 2.43 10.02
CA ALA A 69 -6.16 2.27 10.46
C ALA A 69 -6.81 0.95 10.00
N THR A 70 -6.42 0.43 8.83
CA THR A 70 -6.92 -0.85 8.34
C THR A 70 -6.37 -2.01 9.18
N ARG A 71 -5.12 -1.93 9.63
CA ARG A 71 -4.52 -2.96 10.48
C ARG A 71 -5.18 -3.02 11.86
N GLU A 72 -5.45 -1.87 12.48
CA GLU A 72 -6.10 -1.80 13.81
C GLU A 72 -7.49 -2.43 13.84
N LYS A 73 -8.17 -2.49 12.69
CA LYS A 73 -9.50 -3.09 12.57
C LYS A 73 -9.47 -4.63 12.43
N GLY A 74 -8.30 -5.22 12.24
CA GLY A 74 -8.11 -6.65 11.97
C GLY A 74 -7.66 -7.52 13.16
N ASP A 75 -7.39 -6.90 14.32
CA ASP A 75 -7.12 -7.54 15.62
C ASP A 75 -8.41 -7.65 16.46
#